data_AF-A0A6C0HFZ0-F1
#
_entry.id   AF-A0A6C0HFZ0-F1
#
_cell.length_a   1.000
_cell.length_b   1.000
_cell.length_c   1.000
_cell.angle_alpha   90.00
_cell.angle_beta   90.00
_cell.angle_gamma   90.00
#
_symmetry.space_group_name_H-M   'P 1'
#
loop_
_entity.id
_entity.type
_entity.pdbx_description
1 polymer ?
#
loop_
_entity_poly.entity_id
_entity_poly.type
_entity_poly.pdbx_seq_one_letter_code
_entity_poly.pdbx_strand_id
1 'polypeptide(L)'
;MIPELLEFMGVLLICATAMLTHNNPYFIGLAYTSAMLIAHQSMVHFNPLFVLLNFSLGRLSLYESLKLLIIQTSAVLCFLVAYRF
;
A
#
# COMPACT_ATOMS: atom_id res chain seq x y z
N MET A 1 -8.84 -13.83 -0.22
CA MET A 1 -8.90 -12.50 -0.87
C MET A 1 -7.68 -12.38 -1.77
N ILE A 2 -7.82 -11.77 -2.95
CA ILE A 2 -6.74 -11.63 -3.93
C ILE A 2 -5.70 -10.64 -3.35
N PRO A 3 -4.42 -11.03 -3.13
CA PRO A 3 -3.43 -10.18 -2.44
C PRO A 3 -3.16 -8.86 -3.16
N GLU A 4 -3.33 -8.84 -4.48
CA GLU A 4 -3.22 -7.66 -5.32
C GLU A 4 -4.30 -6.63 -4.99
N LEU A 5 -5.54 -7.09 -4.73
CA LEU A 5 -6.64 -6.22 -4.35
C LEU A 5 -6.42 -5.63 -2.95
N LEU A 6 -5.86 -6.43 -2.03
CA LEU A 6 -5.49 -5.96 -0.71
C LEU A 6 -4.47 -4.83 -0.80
N GLU A 7 -3.38 -5.05 -1.53
CA GLU A 7 -2.32 -4.05 -1.75
C GLU A 7 -2.90 -2.75 -2.31
N PHE A 8 -3.74 -2.84 -3.35
CA PHE A 8 -4.39 -1.69 -3.97
C PHE A 8 -5.29 -0.92 -2.98
N MET A 9 -6.19 -1.62 -2.28
CA MET A 9 -7.14 -1.00 -1.36
C MET A 9 -6.48 -0.43 -0.12
N GLY A 10 -5.44 -1.08 0.40
CA GLY A 10 -4.67 -0.58 1.54
C GLY A 10 -3.93 0.70 1.20
N VAL A 11 -3.29 0.79 0.02
CA VAL A 11 -2.64 2.02 -0.43
C VAL A 11 -3.65 3.15 -0.59
N LEU A 12 -4.82 2.88 -1.18
CA LEU A 12 -5.91 3.87 -1.27
C LEU A 12 -6.33 4.39 0.10
N LEU A 13 -6.56 3.49 1.06
CA LEU A 13 -6.93 3.86 2.43
C LEU A 13 -5.88 4.74 3.10
N ILE A 14 -4.60 4.39 2.97
CA ILE A 14 -3.49 5.14 3.54
C ILE A 14 -3.38 6.52 2.90
N CYS A 15 -3.46 6.62 1.57
CA CYS A 15 -3.43 7.90 0.86
C CYS A 15 -4.61 8.80 1.23
N ALA A 16 -5.82 8.24 1.29
CA ALA A 16 -7.01 8.97 1.70
C ALA A 16 -6.89 9.48 3.14
N THR A 17 -6.44 8.63 4.06
CA THR A 17 -6.22 9.01 5.47
C THR A 17 -5.17 10.10 5.58
N ALA A 18 -4.05 9.97 4.86
CA ALA A 18 -2.97 10.97 4.86
C ALA A 18 -3.48 12.34 4.39
N MET A 19 -4.25 12.41 3.30
CA MET A 19 -4.80 13.68 2.83
C MET A 19 -5.86 14.26 3.75
N LEU A 20 -6.85 13.46 4.17
CA LEU A 20 -7.97 13.94 4.98
C LEU A 20 -7.55 14.37 6.40
N THR A 21 -6.43 13.84 6.90
CA THR A 21 -5.91 14.15 8.25
C THR A 21 -4.67 15.04 8.23
N HIS A 22 -4.36 15.66 7.10
CA HIS A 22 -3.19 16.55 6.93
C HIS A 22 -1.87 15.91 7.37
N ASN A 23 -1.67 14.65 6.98
CA ASN A 23 -0.49 13.84 7.33
C ASN A 23 -0.28 13.65 8.84
N ASN A 24 -1.35 13.61 9.64
CA ASN A 24 -1.24 13.32 11.06
C ASN A 24 -0.71 11.88 11.27
N PRO A 25 0.44 11.72 11.97
CA PRO A 25 1.11 10.43 12.08
C PRO A 25 0.28 9.38 12.84
N TYR A 26 -0.58 9.79 13.77
CA TYR A 26 -1.43 8.86 14.52
C TYR A 26 -2.47 8.19 13.61
N PHE A 27 -3.15 8.97 12.77
CA PHE A 27 -4.16 8.43 11.86
C PHE A 27 -3.55 7.61 10.73
N ILE A 28 -2.40 8.03 10.20
CA ILE A 28 -1.65 7.23 9.22
C ILE A 28 -1.22 5.90 9.85
N GLY A 29 -0.70 5.92 11.07
CA GLY A 29 -0.33 4.70 11.81
C GLY A 29 -1.53 3.76 11.97
N LEU A 30 -2.68 4.29 12.37
CA LEU A 30 -3.93 3.50 12.47
C LEU A 30 -4.37 2.92 11.13
N ALA A 31 -4.25 3.67 10.03
CA ALA A 31 -4.55 3.17 8.70
C ALA A 31 -3.64 2.00 8.30
N TYR A 32 -2.33 2.12 8.53
CA TYR A 32 -1.37 1.05 8.29
C TYR A 32 -1.64 -0.19 9.15
N THR A 33 -1.89 -0.03 10.46
CA THR A 33 -2.21 -1.17 11.33
C THR A 33 -3.51 -1.85 10.93
N SER A 34 -4.52 -1.08 10.54
CA SER A 34 -5.79 -1.62 10.07
C SER A 34 -5.62 -2.42 8.78
N ALA A 35 -4.89 -1.86 7.81
CA ALA A 35 -4.57 -2.55 6.56
C ALA A 35 -3.79 -3.85 6.80
N MET A 36 -2.81 -3.83 7.69
CA MET A 36 -2.02 -5.02 8.07
C MET A 36 -2.86 -6.09 8.79
N LEU A 37 -3.79 -5.70 9.66
CA LEU A 37 -4.70 -6.63 10.33
C LEU A 37 -5.65 -7.32 9.34
N ILE A 38 -6.16 -6.58 8.36
CA ILE A 38 -6.99 -7.13 7.29
C ILE A 38 -6.18 -8.08 6.40
N ALA A 39 -4.92 -7.73 6.13
CA ALA A 39 -4.01 -8.49 5.28
C ALA A 39 -3.19 -9.56 6.01
N HIS A 40 -3.57 -9.97 7.22
CA HIS A 40 -2.77 -10.79 8.14
C HIS A 40 -2.13 -12.05 7.52
N GLN A 41 -2.78 -12.68 6.53
CA GLN A 41 -2.29 -13.91 5.88
C GLN A 41 -1.62 -13.67 4.52
N SER A 42 -1.38 -12.42 4.13
CA SER A 42 -0.93 -12.05 2.80
C SER A 42 0.41 -11.31 2.82
N MET A 43 1.22 -11.51 1.78
CA MET A 43 2.57 -10.91 1.60
C MET A 43 2.47 -9.46 1.10
N VAL A 44 1.62 -8.66 1.73
CA VAL A 44 1.22 -7.32 1.29
C VAL A 44 1.97 -6.27 2.13
N HIS A 45 2.39 -5.17 1.52
CA HIS A 45 3.37 -4.25 2.13
C HIS A 45 2.86 -2.82 2.29
N PHE A 46 1.96 -2.39 1.41
CA PHE A 46 1.32 -1.06 1.36
C PHE A 46 2.29 0.13 1.24
N ASN A 47 3.54 -0.12 0.89
CA ASN A 47 4.57 0.90 0.75
C ASN A 47 5.68 0.42 -0.21
N PRO A 48 6.07 1.25 -1.21
CA PRO A 48 7.09 0.87 -2.18
C PRO A 48 8.47 0.67 -1.56
N LEU A 49 8.82 1.41 -0.51
CA LEU A 49 10.10 1.26 0.19
C LEU A 49 10.20 -0.12 0.86
N PHE A 50 9.10 -0.61 1.44
CA PHE A 50 9.08 -1.94 2.04
C PHE A 50 9.21 -3.05 0.99
N VAL A 51 8.64 -2.87 -0.21
CA VAL A 51 8.82 -3.81 -1.32
C VAL A 51 10.27 -3.86 -1.78
N LEU A 52 10.90 -2.68 -1.95
CA LEU A 52 12.32 -2.58 -2.33
C LEU A 52 13.25 -3.19 -1.29
N LEU A 53 12.97 -2.95 0.01
CA LEU A 53 13.73 -3.57 1.10
C LEU A 53 13.61 -5.10 1.07
N ASN A 54 12.40 -5.64 0.93
CA ASN A 54 12.23 -7.10 0.86
C ASN A 54 12.86 -7.71 -0.39
N PHE A 55 12.84 -7.01 -1.52
CA PHE A 55 13.61 -7.42 -2.71
C PHE A 55 15.11 -7.43 -2.43
N SER A 56 15.65 -6.37 -1.82
CA SER A 56 17.09 -6.28 -1.49
C SER A 56 17.55 -7.35 -0.50
N LEU A 57 16.67 -7.78 0.39
CA LEU A 57 16.91 -8.87 1.35
C LEU A 57 16.71 -10.27 0.74
N GLY A 58 16.38 -10.36 -0.56
CA GLY A 58 16.15 -11.63 -1.26
C GLY A 58 14.85 -12.35 -0.84
N ARG A 59 13.91 -11.64 -0.20
CA ARG A 59 12.63 -12.20 0.28
C ARG A 59 11.53 -12.18 -0.79
N LEU A 60 11.72 -11.40 -1.86
CA LEU A 60 10.79 -11.29 -2.98
C LEU A 60 11.51 -11.54 -4.30
N SER A 61 10.82 -12.22 -5.22
CA SER A 61 11.30 -12.33 -6.60
C SER A 61 11.19 -10.99 -7.33
N LEU A 62 11.99 -10.80 -8.38
CA LEU A 62 11.92 -9.59 -9.22
C LEU A 62 10.50 -9.41 -9.80
N TYR A 63 9.88 -10.49 -10.26
CA TYR A 63 8.52 -10.46 -10.79
C TYR A 63 7.49 -9.97 -9.75
N GLU A 64 7.53 -10.50 -8.53
CA GLU A 64 6.62 -10.09 -7.47
C GLU A 64 6.84 -8.64 -7.04
N SER A 65 8.10 -8.20 -6.92
CA SER A 65 8.41 -6.82 -6.56
C SER A 65 7.86 -5.82 -7.59
N LEU A 66 8.04 -6.09 -8.88
CA LEU A 66 7.53 -5.24 -9.95
C LEU A 66 6.00 -5.23 -9.96
N LYS A 67 5.38 -6.40 -9.78
CA LYS A 67 3.93 -6.52 -9.70
C LYS A 67 3.36 -5.66 -8.57
N LEU A 68 3.91 -5.75 -7.37
CA LEU A 68 3.46 -4.97 -6.22
C LEU A 68 3.68 -3.46 -6.43
N LEU A 69 4.84 -3.06 -6.98
CA LEU A 69 5.10 -1.64 -7.29
C LEU A 69 4.11 -1.08 -8.32
N ILE A 70 3.76 -1.84 -9.36
CA ILE A 70 2.74 -1.43 -10.34
C ILE A 70 1.38 -1.27 -9.67
N ILE A 71 1.00 -2.17 -8.77
CA ILE A 71 -0.26 -2.08 -8.05
C ILE A 71 -0.29 -0.87 -7.12
N GLN A 72 0.76 -0.63 -6.35
CA GLN A 72 0.86 0.53 -5.46
C GLN A 72 0.82 1.85 -6.25
N THR A 73 1.56 1.95 -7.36
CA THR A 73 1.57 3.16 -8.20
C THR A 73 0.22 3.41 -8.88
N SER A 74 -0.46 2.37 -9.38
CA SER A 74 -1.81 2.49 -9.93
C SER A 74 -2.85 2.91 -8.88
N ALA A 75 -2.73 2.43 -7.64
CA ALA A 75 -3.57 2.87 -6.53
C ALA A 75 -3.38 4.36 -6.21
N VAL A 76 -2.13 4.83 -6.15
CA VAL A 76 -1.81 6.25 -5.95
C VAL A 76 -2.37 7.11 -7.09
N LEU A 77 -2.21 6.67 -8.34
CA LEU A 77 -2.78 7.39 -9.49
C LEU A 77 -4.31 7.44 -9.43
N CYS A 78 -4.95 6.32 -9.09
CA CYS A 78 -6.39 6.26 -8.91
C CYS A 78 -6.86 7.23 -7.81
N PHE A 79 -6.15 7.26 -6.67
CA PHE A 79 -6.41 8.23 -5.61
C PHE A 79 -6.30 9.68 -6.08
N LEU A 80 -5.22 10.02 -6.80
CA LEU A 80 -5.01 11.38 -7.29
C LEU A 80 -6.11 11.83 -8.26
N VAL A 81 -6.59 10.91 -9.11
CA VAL A 81 -7.72 11.19 -9.99
C VAL A 81 -8.99 11.38 -9.16
N ALA A 82 -9.30 10.44 -8.26
CA ALA A 82 -10.51 10.49 -7.44
C ALA A 82 -10.57 11.69 -6.48
N TYR A 83 -9.43 12.14 -5.95
CA TYR A 83 -9.35 13.31 -5.06
C TYR A 83 -9.48 14.64 -5.81
N ARG A 84 -9.13 14.65 -7.10
CA ARG A 84 -9.22 15.86 -7.93
C ARG A 84 -10.66 16.14 -8.39
N PHE A 85 -11.50 15.13 -8.48
CA PHE A 85 -12.94 15.23 -8.77
C PHE A 85 -13.73 15.46 -7.49
#